data_AF-A0A7C8J139-F1
#
_entry.id   AF-A0A7C8J139-F1
#
_cell.length_a   1.000
_cell.length_b   1.000
_cell.length_c   1.000
_cell.angle_alpha   90.00
_cell.angle_beta   90.00
_cell.angle_gamma   90.00
#
_symmetry.space_group_name_H-M   'P 1'
#
loop_
_entity.id
_entity.type
_entity.pdbx_description
1 polymer ?
#
loop_
_entity_poly.entity_id
_entity_poly.type
_entity_poly.pdbx_seq_one_letter_code
_entity_poly.pdbx_strand_id
1 'polypeptide(L)'
;MADELYAGALRGLRGLAILQFHKNVLNKAVAEHKKASVKLDEEVTKLKEHATKLEEGVVELLKDVAKLLKDVAKLEKGIVKLVKDVAKLEEDAVKHKEKATEDQDQDEIAVFEEMLEECKKGIAKLEEESAKFKEESAQTNSHLTVIIAVDRVILQLVGNLQDIARELARGNVVGAHNPTAPLQAWVMRETQGRERGGESFDWHYGKYGNERQEYQKLIANMAHYRGPTSP
;
A
#
# COMPACT_ATOMS: atom_id res chain seq x y z
N MET A 1 -14.44 34.93 -70.69
CA MET A 1 -14.07 33.52 -70.90
C MET A 1 -12.60 33.23 -70.59
N ALA A 2 -11.61 33.76 -71.32
CA ALA A 2 -10.19 33.44 -71.06
C ALA A 2 -9.70 33.91 -69.67
N ASP A 3 -10.06 35.13 -69.25
CA ASP A 3 -9.66 35.68 -67.95
C ASP A 3 -10.30 34.95 -66.77
N GLU A 4 -11.55 34.50 -66.92
CA GLU A 4 -12.26 33.71 -65.91
C GLU A 4 -11.68 32.30 -65.76
N LEU A 5 -11.29 31.68 -66.89
CA LEU A 5 -10.60 30.38 -66.91
C LEU A 5 -9.22 30.48 -66.23
N TYR A 6 -8.47 31.55 -66.51
CA TYR A 6 -7.17 31.82 -65.90
C TYR A 6 -7.29 32.09 -64.39
N ALA A 7 -8.27 32.90 -63.97
CA ALA A 7 -8.55 33.13 -62.55
C ALA A 7 -9.04 31.87 -61.82
N GLY A 8 -9.76 30.97 -62.52
CA GLY A 8 -10.13 29.65 -62.03
C GLY A 8 -8.92 28.74 -61.81
N ALA A 9 -8.00 28.67 -62.78
CA ALA A 9 -6.77 27.90 -62.68
C ALA A 9 -5.86 28.38 -61.53
N LEU A 10 -5.71 29.70 -61.36
CA LEU A 10 -4.96 30.28 -60.24
C LEU A 10 -5.58 29.97 -58.88
N ARG A 11 -6.92 30.00 -58.77
CA ARG A 11 -7.63 29.56 -57.56
C ARG A 11 -7.42 28.07 -57.27
N GLY A 12 -7.45 27.22 -58.30
CA GLY A 12 -7.17 25.80 -58.18
C GLY A 12 -5.74 25.49 -57.71
N LEU A 13 -4.74 26.18 -58.28
CA LEU A 13 -3.33 26.04 -57.87
C LEU A 13 -3.10 26.50 -56.42
N ARG A 14 -3.74 27.61 -56.01
CA ARG A 14 -3.72 28.05 -54.60
C ARG A 14 -4.36 27.02 -53.68
N GLY A 15 -5.52 26.46 -54.06
CA GLY A 15 -6.17 25.39 -53.30
C GLY A 15 -5.29 24.15 -53.15
N LEU A 16 -4.62 23.74 -54.22
CA LEU A 16 -3.69 22.60 -54.19
C LEU A 16 -2.48 22.88 -53.28
N ALA A 17 -1.90 24.08 -53.34
CA ALA A 17 -0.79 24.46 -52.48
C ALA A 17 -1.19 24.44 -50.99
N ILE A 18 -2.38 24.93 -50.66
CA ILE A 18 -2.94 24.88 -49.31
C ILE A 18 -3.14 23.43 -48.85
N LEU A 19 -3.68 22.55 -49.71
CA LEU A 19 -3.85 21.13 -49.37
C LEU A 19 -2.51 20.43 -49.13
N GLN A 20 -1.49 20.70 -49.94
CA GLN A 20 -0.15 20.14 -49.74
C GLN A 20 0.48 20.63 -48.43
N PHE A 21 0.30 21.92 -48.10
CA PHE A 21 0.74 22.47 -46.83
C PHE A 21 0.08 21.74 -45.65
N HIS A 22 -1.25 21.62 -45.65
CA HIS A 22 -1.98 20.92 -44.57
C HIS A 22 -1.63 19.44 -44.49
N LYS A 23 -1.42 18.77 -45.63
CA LYS A 23 -0.94 17.38 -45.67
C LYS A 23 0.40 17.22 -44.97
N ASN A 24 1.34 18.14 -45.22
CA ASN A 24 2.66 18.10 -44.58
C ASN A 24 2.57 18.37 -43.07
N VAL A 25 1.73 19.31 -42.64
CA VAL A 25 1.45 19.56 -41.23
C VAL A 25 0.87 18.32 -40.55
N LEU A 26 -0.13 17.68 -41.18
CA LEU A 26 -0.75 16.46 -40.66
C LEU A 26 0.27 15.32 -40.55
N ASN A 27 1.10 15.11 -41.57
CA ASN A 27 2.13 14.07 -41.54
C ASN A 27 3.14 14.29 -40.41
N LYS A 28 3.51 15.54 -40.14
CA LYS A 28 4.40 15.88 -39.02
C LYS A 28 3.73 15.56 -37.68
N ALA A 29 2.48 15.97 -37.50
CA ALA A 29 1.70 15.68 -36.29
C ALA A 29 1.55 14.17 -36.06
N VAL A 30 1.25 13.38 -37.10
CA VAL A 30 1.16 11.92 -37.02
C VAL A 30 2.50 11.30 -36.62
N ALA A 31 3.62 11.80 -37.15
CA ALA A 31 4.94 11.31 -36.78
C ALA A 31 5.31 11.61 -35.32
N GLU A 32 4.96 12.80 -34.82
CA GLU A 32 5.15 13.19 -33.41
C GLU A 32 4.28 12.32 -32.48
N HIS A 33 3.02 12.12 -32.85
CA HIS A 33 2.10 11.26 -32.10
C HIS A 33 2.58 9.80 -32.01
N LYS A 34 3.10 9.24 -33.11
CA LYS A 34 3.70 7.89 -33.09
C LYS A 34 4.88 7.79 -32.12
N LYS A 35 5.75 8.81 -32.09
CA LYS A 35 6.87 8.85 -31.14
C LYS A 35 6.40 8.92 -29.69
N ALA A 36 5.36 9.71 -29.42
CA ALA A 36 4.76 9.79 -28.08
C ALA A 36 4.14 8.45 -27.65
N SER A 37 3.45 7.77 -28.56
CA SER A 37 2.86 6.44 -28.30
C SER A 37 3.92 5.41 -27.90
N VAL A 38 5.04 5.34 -28.62
CA VAL A 38 6.14 4.40 -28.31
C VAL A 38 6.73 4.68 -26.93
N LYS A 39 6.95 5.96 -26.59
CA LYS A 39 7.43 6.35 -25.26
C LYS A 39 6.47 5.95 -24.15
N LEU A 40 5.17 6.15 -24.37
CA LEU A 40 4.15 5.75 -23.42
C LEU A 40 4.16 4.23 -23.19
N ASP A 41 4.28 3.43 -24.25
CA ASP A 41 4.38 1.96 -24.13
C ASP A 41 5.62 1.52 -23.33
N GLU A 42 6.77 2.18 -23.53
CA GLU A 42 7.99 1.94 -22.75
C GLU A 42 7.80 2.26 -21.26
N GLU A 43 7.19 3.41 -20.94
CA GLU A 43 6.92 3.81 -19.55
C GLU A 43 5.93 2.87 -18.85
N VAL A 44 4.88 2.47 -19.56
CA VAL A 44 3.89 1.52 -19.06
C VAL A 44 4.53 0.14 -18.79
N THR A 45 5.46 -0.29 -19.63
CA THR A 45 6.20 -1.54 -19.43
C THR A 45 7.06 -1.46 -18.16
N LYS A 46 7.80 -0.37 -17.95
CA LYS A 46 8.56 -0.14 -16.72
C LYS A 46 7.65 -0.13 -15.48
N LEU A 47 6.49 0.51 -15.56
CA LEU A 47 5.54 0.56 -14.45
C LEU A 47 5.04 -0.83 -14.06
N LYS A 48 4.81 -1.72 -15.04
CA LYS A 48 4.48 -3.14 -14.76
C LYS A 48 5.61 -3.86 -14.02
N GLU A 49 6.85 -3.69 -14.47
CA GLU A 49 8.01 -4.30 -13.81
C GLU A 49 8.18 -3.82 -12.36
N HIS A 50 7.88 -2.56 -12.10
CA HIS A 50 7.88 -2.01 -10.74
C HIS A 50 6.74 -2.59 -9.88
N ALA A 51 5.53 -2.72 -10.43
CA ALA A 51 4.40 -3.34 -9.74
C ALA A 51 4.70 -4.80 -9.36
N THR A 52 5.25 -5.59 -10.29
CA THR A 52 5.59 -7.00 -10.00
C THR A 52 6.65 -7.12 -8.90
N LYS A 53 7.67 -6.26 -8.89
CA LYS A 53 8.68 -6.25 -7.81
C LYS A 53 8.09 -5.86 -6.46
N LEU A 54 7.11 -4.95 -6.46
CA LEU A 54 6.39 -4.56 -5.26
C LEU A 54 5.56 -5.74 -4.71
N GLU A 55 4.83 -6.45 -5.58
CA GLU A 55 4.09 -7.66 -5.21
C GLU A 55 5.00 -8.72 -4.57
N GLU A 56 6.16 -8.98 -5.17
CA GLU A 56 7.16 -9.93 -4.63
C GLU A 56 7.62 -9.51 -3.22
N GLY A 57 7.98 -8.24 -3.03
CA GLY A 57 8.39 -7.71 -1.73
C GLY A 57 7.28 -7.79 -0.67
N VAL A 58 6.03 -7.55 -1.05
CA VAL A 58 4.86 -7.69 -0.16
C VAL A 58 4.66 -9.14 0.27
N VAL A 59 4.82 -10.10 -0.64
CA VAL A 59 4.71 -11.53 -0.33
C VAL A 59 5.81 -11.96 0.64
N GLU A 60 7.03 -11.47 0.49
CA GLU A 60 8.11 -11.73 1.44
C GLU A 60 7.80 -11.15 2.83
N LEU A 61 7.34 -9.90 2.89
CA LEU A 61 6.98 -9.27 4.17
C LEU A 61 5.86 -10.03 4.89
N LEU A 62 4.85 -10.52 4.16
CA LEU A 62 3.77 -11.34 4.73
C LEU A 62 4.30 -12.65 5.34
N LYS A 63 5.30 -13.28 4.71
CA LYS A 63 5.93 -14.50 5.26
C LYS A 63 6.68 -14.19 6.56
N ASP A 64 7.39 -13.07 6.60
CA ASP A 64 8.11 -12.63 7.80
C ASP A 64 7.14 -12.32 8.93
N VAL A 65 6.05 -11.59 8.67
CA VAL A 65 5.00 -11.34 9.65
C VAL A 65 4.40 -12.64 10.18
N ALA A 66 4.13 -13.62 9.30
CA ALA A 66 3.61 -14.92 9.72
C ALA A 66 4.60 -15.71 10.60
N LYS A 67 5.91 -15.60 10.33
CA LYS A 67 6.96 -16.22 11.16
C LYS A 67 7.03 -15.55 12.53
N LEU A 68 7.03 -14.23 12.54
CA LEU A 68 7.03 -13.42 13.75
C LEU A 68 5.84 -13.73 14.67
N LEU A 69 4.62 -13.84 14.13
CA LEU A 69 3.45 -14.25 14.91
C LEU A 69 3.58 -15.66 15.52
N LYS A 70 4.25 -16.59 14.84
CA LYS A 70 4.54 -17.92 15.40
C LYS A 70 5.52 -17.84 16.57
N ASP A 71 6.51 -16.96 16.48
CA ASP A 71 7.50 -16.80 17.54
C ASP A 71 6.89 -16.13 18.78
N VAL A 72 5.98 -15.16 18.61
CA VAL A 72 5.13 -14.62 19.70
C VAL A 72 4.35 -15.74 20.38
N ALA A 73 3.66 -16.57 19.61
CA ALA A 73 2.86 -17.66 20.19
C ALA A 73 3.72 -18.68 20.97
N LYS A 74 4.99 -18.88 20.59
CA LYS A 74 5.94 -19.67 21.38
C LYS A 74 6.35 -18.96 22.66
N LEU A 75 6.64 -17.65 22.58
CA LEU A 75 7.00 -16.83 23.74
C LEU A 75 5.89 -16.86 24.79
N GLU A 76 4.63 -16.68 24.39
CA GLU A 76 3.47 -16.76 25.28
C GLU A 76 3.35 -18.11 25.99
N LYS A 77 3.56 -19.21 25.26
CA LYS A 77 3.60 -20.55 25.88
C LYS A 77 4.75 -20.68 26.88
N GLY A 78 5.89 -20.03 26.62
CA GLY A 78 7.01 -19.94 27.55
C GLY A 78 6.65 -19.16 28.82
N ILE A 79 6.02 -18.00 28.67
CA ILE A 79 5.52 -17.17 29.78
C ILE A 79 4.54 -17.97 30.65
N VAL A 80 3.55 -18.65 30.05
CA VAL A 80 2.59 -19.48 30.81
C VAL A 80 3.27 -20.59 31.60
N LYS A 81 4.35 -21.18 31.09
CA LYS A 81 5.14 -22.17 31.84
C LYS A 81 5.89 -21.53 33.00
N LEU A 82 6.56 -20.40 32.75
CA LEU A 82 7.29 -19.66 33.79
C LEU A 82 6.35 -19.23 34.93
N VAL A 83 5.16 -18.73 34.61
CA VAL A 83 4.15 -18.37 35.63
C VAL A 83 3.78 -19.58 36.50
N LYS A 84 3.62 -20.77 35.91
CA LYS A 84 3.33 -22.00 36.67
C LYS A 84 4.51 -22.45 37.53
N ASP A 85 5.73 -22.31 37.02
CA ASP A 85 6.94 -22.70 37.76
C ASP A 85 7.19 -21.73 38.93
N VAL A 86 6.97 -20.43 38.73
CA VAL A 86 6.99 -19.42 39.80
C VAL A 86 5.92 -19.72 40.86
N ALA A 87 4.68 -20.04 40.48
CA ALA A 87 3.63 -20.38 41.44
C ALA A 87 3.99 -21.62 42.29
N LYS A 88 4.65 -22.64 41.71
CA LYS A 88 5.15 -23.79 42.47
C LYS A 88 6.28 -23.42 43.43
N LEU A 89 7.21 -22.57 42.99
CA LEU A 89 8.29 -22.07 43.84
C LEU A 89 7.74 -21.25 45.02
N GLU A 90 6.67 -20.47 44.81
CA GLU A 90 5.97 -19.77 45.89
C GLU A 90 5.36 -20.75 46.90
N GLU A 91 4.66 -21.79 46.43
CA GLU A 91 4.12 -22.83 47.32
C GLU A 91 5.22 -23.54 48.13
N ASP A 92 6.35 -23.85 47.50
CA ASP A 92 7.46 -24.51 48.17
C ASP A 92 8.18 -23.57 49.15
N ALA A 93 8.29 -22.28 48.83
CA ALA A 93 8.80 -21.25 49.75
C ALA A 93 7.91 -21.13 51.00
N VAL A 94 6.58 -21.19 50.85
CA VAL A 94 5.63 -21.18 51.99
C VAL A 94 5.84 -22.42 52.86
N LYS A 95 5.96 -23.62 52.27
CA LYS A 95 6.22 -24.86 53.03
C LYS A 95 7.56 -24.83 53.76
N HIS A 96 8.60 -24.25 53.15
CA HIS A 96 9.90 -24.08 53.78
C HIS A 96 9.83 -23.10 54.96
N LYS A 97 9.12 -21.98 54.82
CA LYS A 97 8.83 -21.03 55.92
C LYS A 97 8.12 -21.69 57.10
N GLU A 98 7.17 -22.58 56.84
CA GLU A 98 6.44 -23.29 57.91
C GLU A 98 7.32 -24.31 58.68
N LYS A 99 8.38 -24.82 58.05
CA LYS A 99 9.32 -25.80 58.65
C LYS A 99 10.55 -25.18 59.30
N ALA A 100 10.95 -23.99 58.88
CA ALA A 100 12.10 -23.29 59.40
C ALA A 100 11.86 -22.87 60.87
N THR A 101 12.54 -23.52 61.82
CA THR A 101 12.39 -23.25 63.26
C THR A 101 13.55 -22.47 63.89
N GLU A 102 14.59 -22.10 63.15
CA GLU A 102 15.76 -21.39 63.69
C GLU A 102 16.29 -20.30 62.73
N ASP A 103 16.91 -19.25 63.31
CA ASP A 103 17.33 -18.00 62.64
C ASP A 103 18.27 -18.19 61.41
N GLN A 104 18.88 -19.36 61.22
CA GLN A 104 19.76 -19.64 60.07
C GLN A 104 19.00 -19.82 58.73
N ASP A 105 17.69 -20.11 58.76
CA ASP A 105 16.89 -20.33 57.54
C ASP A 105 16.29 -19.01 56.99
N GLN A 106 16.27 -17.92 57.77
CA GLN A 106 15.60 -16.67 57.38
C GLN A 106 16.33 -15.92 56.25
N ASP A 107 17.66 -15.93 56.24
CA ASP A 107 18.47 -15.29 55.17
C ASP A 107 18.29 -16.04 53.83
N GLU A 108 18.24 -17.37 53.85
CA GLU A 108 17.98 -18.18 52.64
C GLU A 108 16.58 -17.93 52.10
N ILE A 109 15.58 -17.85 52.99
CA ILE A 109 14.20 -17.50 52.63
C ILE A 109 14.14 -16.10 52.00
N ALA A 110 14.84 -15.11 52.56
CA ALA A 110 14.87 -13.74 52.03
C ALA A 110 15.49 -13.68 50.63
N VAL A 111 16.59 -14.41 50.39
CA VAL A 111 17.20 -14.53 49.06
C VAL A 111 16.25 -15.21 48.06
N PHE A 112 15.54 -16.26 48.48
CA PHE A 112 14.53 -16.91 47.63
C PHE A 112 13.36 -15.99 47.27
N GLU A 113 12.89 -15.16 48.20
CA GLU A 113 11.84 -14.17 47.95
C GLU A 113 12.31 -13.07 46.98
N GLU A 114 13.55 -12.61 47.13
CA GLU A 114 14.14 -11.64 46.20
C GLU A 114 14.23 -12.20 44.78
N MET A 115 14.68 -13.46 44.63
CA MET A 115 14.71 -14.15 43.33
C MET A 115 13.31 -14.33 42.73
N LEU A 116 12.29 -14.63 43.55
CA LEU A 116 10.90 -14.73 43.09
C LEU A 116 10.38 -13.38 42.57
N GLU A 117 10.65 -12.29 43.28
CA GLU A 117 10.26 -10.95 42.83
C GLU A 117 10.99 -10.51 41.57
N GLU A 118 12.26 -10.88 41.41
CA GLU A 118 13.00 -10.66 40.17
C GLU A 118 12.42 -11.48 38.99
N CYS A 119 12.05 -12.75 39.23
CA CYS A 119 11.35 -13.57 38.25
C CYS A 119 10.01 -12.95 37.82
N LYS A 120 9.20 -12.45 38.76
CA LYS A 120 7.92 -11.78 38.46
C LYS A 120 8.12 -10.54 37.60
N LYS A 121 9.12 -9.71 37.93
CA LYS A 121 9.49 -8.54 37.12
C LYS A 121 9.93 -8.94 35.72
N GLY A 122 10.68 -10.04 35.59
CA GLY A 122 11.08 -10.60 34.30
C GLY A 122 9.86 -11.04 33.46
N ILE A 123 8.91 -11.74 34.07
CA ILE A 123 7.66 -12.16 33.41
C ILE A 123 6.87 -10.94 32.92
N ALA A 124 6.67 -9.93 33.77
CA ALA A 124 5.92 -8.72 33.40
C ALA A 124 6.56 -7.98 32.20
N LYS A 125 7.90 -7.90 32.15
CA LYS A 125 8.62 -7.33 31.00
C LYS A 125 8.40 -8.13 29.72
N LEU A 126 8.47 -9.46 29.80
CA LEU A 126 8.24 -10.34 28.64
C LEU A 126 6.79 -10.25 28.13
N GLU A 127 5.81 -10.09 29.02
CA GLU A 127 4.42 -9.85 28.65
C GLU A 127 4.25 -8.51 27.94
N GLU A 128 4.89 -7.44 28.43
CA GLU A 128 4.87 -6.12 27.80
C GLU A 128 5.51 -6.16 26.39
N GLU A 129 6.67 -6.80 26.26
CA GLU A 129 7.37 -6.95 24.97
C GLU A 129 6.55 -7.78 23.98
N SER A 130 5.93 -8.88 24.43
CA SER A 130 5.02 -9.68 23.62
C SER A 130 3.82 -8.87 23.12
N ALA A 131 3.25 -8.00 23.97
CA ALA A 131 2.13 -7.14 23.61
C ALA A 131 2.51 -6.09 22.56
N LYS A 132 3.65 -5.39 22.75
CA LYS A 132 4.17 -4.41 21.77
C LYS A 132 4.40 -5.07 20.42
N PHE A 133 5.00 -6.25 20.43
CA PHE A 133 5.31 -6.98 19.22
C PHE A 133 4.05 -7.38 18.42
N LYS A 134 2.97 -7.75 19.11
CA LYS A 134 1.67 -8.00 18.46
C LYS A 134 1.08 -6.73 17.83
N GLU A 135 1.18 -5.61 18.51
CA GLU A 135 0.71 -4.31 18.00
C GLU A 135 1.46 -3.93 16.72
N GLU A 136 2.79 -4.03 16.71
CA GLU A 136 3.64 -3.76 15.55
C GLU A 136 3.36 -4.72 14.38
N SER A 137 3.15 -6.01 14.67
CA SER A 137 2.78 -7.01 13.68
C SER A 137 1.42 -6.71 13.04
N ALA A 138 0.42 -6.31 13.84
CA ALA A 138 -0.89 -5.91 13.34
C ALA A 138 -0.80 -4.65 12.47
N GLN A 139 0.02 -3.67 12.87
CA GLN A 139 0.27 -2.46 12.08
C GLN A 139 0.88 -2.83 10.72
N THR A 140 1.89 -3.70 10.70
CA THR A 140 2.55 -4.14 9.45
C THR A 140 1.57 -4.83 8.50
N ASN A 141 0.69 -5.70 9.02
CA ASN A 141 -0.37 -6.34 8.22
C ASN A 141 -1.37 -5.34 7.64
N SER A 142 -1.71 -4.30 8.41
CA SER A 142 -2.58 -3.24 7.93
C SER A 142 -1.93 -2.48 6.77
N HIS A 143 -0.65 -2.11 6.89
CA HIS A 143 0.09 -1.41 5.84
C HIS A 143 0.22 -2.27 4.58
N LEU A 144 0.49 -3.58 4.72
CA LEU A 144 0.54 -4.52 3.60
C LEU A 144 -0.79 -4.58 2.85
N THR A 145 -1.90 -4.56 3.56
CA THR A 145 -3.24 -4.55 2.94
C THR A 145 -3.47 -3.30 2.10
N VAL A 146 -3.03 -2.12 2.57
CA VAL A 146 -3.08 -0.87 1.80
C VAL A 146 -2.19 -0.95 0.56
N ILE A 147 -0.96 -1.46 0.71
CA ILE A 147 -0.02 -1.59 -0.40
C ILE A 147 -0.60 -2.49 -1.50
N ILE A 148 -1.18 -3.64 -1.15
CA ILE A 148 -1.84 -4.54 -2.10
C ILE A 148 -3.00 -3.84 -2.82
N ALA A 149 -3.80 -3.04 -2.10
CA ALA A 149 -4.90 -2.31 -2.71
C ALA A 149 -4.41 -1.25 -3.70
N VAL A 150 -3.35 -0.50 -3.35
CA VAL A 150 -2.71 0.49 -4.22
C VAL A 150 -2.13 -0.19 -5.47
N ASP A 151 -1.43 -1.31 -5.31
CA ASP A 151 -0.85 -2.05 -6.43
C ASP A 151 -1.92 -2.51 -7.43
N ARG A 152 -3.06 -3.03 -6.94
CA ARG A 152 -4.21 -3.38 -7.79
C ARG A 152 -4.73 -2.18 -8.59
N VAL A 153 -4.79 -1.00 -7.98
CA VAL A 153 -5.21 0.24 -8.67
C VAL A 153 -4.18 0.63 -9.74
N ILE A 154 -2.88 0.55 -9.44
CA ILE A 154 -1.80 0.83 -10.40
C ILE A 154 -1.90 -0.10 -11.62
N LEU A 155 -2.06 -1.41 -11.40
CA LEU A 155 -2.22 -2.38 -12.48
C LEU A 155 -3.45 -2.08 -13.36
N GLN A 156 -4.54 -1.60 -12.76
CA GLN A 156 -5.74 -1.22 -13.52
C GLN A 156 -5.53 0.05 -14.36
N LEU A 157 -4.82 1.06 -13.83
CA LEU A 157 -4.45 2.27 -14.57
C LEU A 157 -3.53 1.94 -15.75
N VAL A 158 -2.53 1.08 -15.50
CA VAL A 158 -1.63 0.54 -16.53
C VAL A 158 -2.43 -0.11 -17.65
N GLY A 159 -3.40 -0.97 -17.32
CA GLY A 159 -4.29 -1.59 -18.31
C GLY A 159 -5.04 -0.57 -19.15
N ASN A 160 -5.67 0.42 -18.50
CA ASN A 160 -6.39 1.48 -19.19
C ASN A 160 -5.49 2.30 -20.13
N LEU A 161 -4.27 2.61 -19.71
CA LEU A 161 -3.31 3.35 -20.53
C LEU A 161 -2.88 2.55 -21.77
N GLN A 162 -2.70 1.23 -21.64
CA GLN A 162 -2.40 0.37 -22.78
C GLN A 162 -3.56 0.31 -23.78
N ASP A 163 -4.79 0.29 -23.30
CA ASP A 163 -5.96 0.29 -24.16
C ASP A 163 -6.07 1.61 -24.92
N ILE A 164 -5.82 2.75 -24.26
CA ILE A 164 -5.75 4.06 -24.89
C ILE A 164 -4.64 4.10 -25.95
N ALA A 165 -3.43 3.64 -25.62
CA ALA A 165 -2.31 3.58 -26.55
C ALA A 165 -2.64 2.73 -27.79
N ARG A 166 -3.33 1.61 -27.60
CA ARG A 166 -3.76 0.71 -28.68
C ARG A 166 -4.81 1.34 -29.58
N GLU A 167 -5.78 2.06 -29.02
CA GLU A 167 -6.80 2.78 -29.79
C GLU A 167 -6.21 3.96 -30.56
N LEU A 168 -5.28 4.70 -29.95
CA LEU A 168 -4.52 5.75 -30.59
C LEU A 168 -3.66 5.22 -31.75
N ALA A 169 -3.03 4.05 -31.60
CA ALA A 169 -2.26 3.40 -32.66
C ALA A 169 -3.14 2.95 -33.84
N ARG A 170 -4.43 2.63 -33.60
CA ARG A 170 -5.42 2.29 -34.62
C ARG A 170 -6.01 3.50 -35.34
N GLY A 171 -5.68 4.72 -34.91
CA GLY A 171 -6.22 5.96 -35.47
C GLY A 171 -7.65 6.26 -35.02
N ASN A 172 -8.14 5.59 -33.98
CA ASN A 172 -9.45 5.87 -33.40
C ASN A 172 -9.36 7.11 -32.49
N VAL A 173 -10.36 7.99 -32.58
CA VAL A 173 -10.53 9.08 -31.62
C VAL A 173 -11.03 8.47 -30.32
N VAL A 174 -10.15 8.41 -29.31
CA VAL A 174 -10.52 7.95 -27.97
C VAL A 174 -11.46 9.00 -27.37
N GLY A 175 -12.77 8.73 -27.39
CA GLY A 175 -13.75 9.56 -26.67
C GLY A 175 -13.40 9.56 -25.18
N ALA A 176 -13.45 10.74 -24.54
CA ALA A 176 -12.98 11.07 -23.19
C ALA A 176 -13.10 9.94 -22.14
N HIS A 177 -12.20 8.96 -22.20
CA HIS A 177 -12.03 7.98 -21.14
C HIS A 177 -11.18 8.69 -20.10
N ASN A 178 -11.76 8.94 -18.92
CA ASN A 178 -11.01 9.46 -17.80
C ASN A 178 -10.12 8.31 -17.26
N PRO A 179 -8.80 8.28 -17.56
CA PRO A 179 -7.96 7.17 -17.12
C PRO A 179 -7.84 7.13 -15.60
N THR A 180 -8.15 8.22 -14.90
CA THR A 180 -8.11 8.33 -13.43
C THR A 180 -9.39 7.83 -12.74
N ALA A 181 -10.43 7.43 -13.48
CA ALA A 181 -11.69 6.99 -12.91
C ALA A 181 -11.56 5.81 -11.90
N PRO A 182 -10.71 4.78 -12.12
CA PRO A 182 -10.48 3.73 -11.13
C PRO A 182 -9.86 4.27 -9.83
N LEU A 183 -8.92 5.20 -9.96
CA LEU A 183 -8.26 5.89 -8.86
C LEU A 183 -9.27 6.70 -8.05
N GLN A 184 -10.11 7.49 -8.72
CA GLN A 184 -11.18 8.27 -8.10
C GLN A 184 -12.24 7.38 -7.42
N ALA A 185 -12.62 6.27 -8.06
CA ALA A 185 -13.58 5.31 -7.49
C ALA A 185 -13.03 4.59 -6.26
N TRP A 186 -11.73 4.24 -6.27
CA TRP A 186 -11.06 3.66 -5.11
C TRP A 186 -10.98 4.67 -3.96
N VAL A 187 -10.54 5.91 -4.24
CA VAL A 187 -10.52 7.01 -3.26
C VAL A 187 -11.89 7.24 -2.64
N MET A 188 -12.96 7.28 -3.45
CA MET A 188 -14.33 7.44 -2.96
C MET A 188 -14.77 6.24 -2.11
N ARG A 189 -14.41 5.01 -2.48
CA ARG A 189 -14.76 3.81 -1.71
C ARG A 189 -14.06 3.78 -0.35
N GLU A 190 -12.77 4.13 -0.28
CA GLU A 190 -12.02 4.16 0.98
C GLU A 190 -12.40 5.34 1.88
N THR A 191 -12.79 6.47 1.30
CA THR A 191 -13.27 7.63 2.06
C THR A 191 -14.73 7.49 2.50
N GLN A 192 -15.58 6.76 1.75
CA GLN A 192 -17.01 6.54 2.04
C GLN A 192 -17.34 5.18 2.67
N GLY A 193 -16.35 4.31 2.92
CA GLY A 193 -16.49 2.97 3.50
C GLY A 193 -17.08 2.88 4.92
N ARG A 194 -17.77 3.93 5.42
CA ARG A 194 -18.49 3.93 6.70
C ARG A 194 -19.98 3.63 6.61
N GLU A 195 -20.61 3.57 5.43
CA GLU A 195 -22.10 3.63 5.40
C GLU A 195 -22.85 2.48 4.72
N ARG A 196 -22.22 1.50 4.06
CA ARG A 196 -22.99 0.39 3.44
C ARG A 196 -22.38 -0.98 3.64
N GLY A 197 -22.79 -1.60 4.75
CA GLY A 197 -23.21 -3.01 4.84
C GLY A 197 -22.17 -4.11 4.61
N GLY A 198 -21.85 -4.85 5.69
CA GLY A 198 -21.73 -6.30 5.61
C GLY A 198 -20.46 -6.92 6.17
N GLU A 199 -19.27 -6.41 5.84
CA GLU A 199 -18.00 -6.97 6.29
C GLU A 199 -17.13 -5.84 6.82
N SER A 200 -17.28 -5.56 8.11
CA SER A 200 -16.41 -4.65 8.85
C SER A 200 -15.04 -5.30 8.98
N PHE A 201 -14.13 -5.02 8.03
CA PHE A 201 -12.72 -5.00 8.36
C PHE A 201 -12.52 -3.74 9.21
N ASP A 202 -12.68 -3.91 10.52
CA ASP A 202 -12.46 -2.86 11.51
C ASP A 202 -10.95 -2.57 11.52
N TRP A 203 -10.53 -1.65 10.65
CA TRP A 203 -9.18 -1.12 10.66
C TRP A 203 -9.00 -0.41 12.01
N HIS A 204 -8.35 -1.08 12.96
CA HIS A 204 -7.96 -0.50 14.26
C HIS A 204 -6.90 0.59 14.06
N TYR A 205 -7.30 1.72 13.47
CA TYR A 205 -6.54 2.99 13.43
C TYR A 205 -6.79 3.84 14.69
N GLY A 206 -7.22 3.23 15.80
CA GLY A 206 -7.69 3.92 17.00
C GLY A 206 -6.64 4.80 17.70
N LYS A 207 -5.35 4.60 17.42
CA LYS A 207 -4.24 5.33 18.08
C LYS A 207 -3.45 6.29 17.17
N TYR A 208 -3.63 6.24 15.84
CA TYR A 208 -2.77 6.93 14.88
C TYR A 208 -3.56 7.85 13.93
N GLY A 209 -4.31 8.80 14.51
CA GLY A 209 -5.10 9.79 13.76
C GLY A 209 -4.28 10.65 12.79
N ASN A 210 -2.96 10.80 13.01
CA ASN A 210 -2.08 11.60 12.17
C ASN A 210 -1.68 10.88 10.86
N GLU A 211 -1.43 9.57 10.89
CA GLU A 211 -1.12 8.80 9.68
C GLU A 211 -2.36 8.71 8.78
N ARG A 212 -3.54 8.54 9.36
CA ARG A 212 -4.81 8.61 8.61
C ARG A 212 -4.99 9.94 7.90
N GLN A 213 -4.59 11.05 8.52
CA GLN A 213 -4.64 12.38 7.88
C GLN A 213 -3.59 12.53 6.78
N GLU A 214 -2.37 12.03 6.97
CA GLU A 214 -1.32 11.97 5.93
C GLU A 214 -1.80 11.15 4.72
N TYR A 215 -2.36 9.96 4.95
CA TYR A 215 -2.94 9.13 3.88
C TYR A 215 -4.14 9.81 3.21
N GLN A 216 -5.05 10.42 3.98
CA GLN A 216 -6.17 11.19 3.41
C GLN A 216 -5.68 12.41 2.62
N LYS A 217 -4.59 13.06 3.02
CA LYS A 217 -3.96 14.15 2.25
C LYS A 217 -3.33 13.63 0.97
N LEU A 218 -2.62 12.49 1.02
CA LEU A 218 -2.03 11.86 -0.16
C LEU A 218 -3.11 11.45 -1.16
N ILE A 219 -4.19 10.86 -0.66
CA ILE A 219 -5.41 10.49 -1.40
C ILE A 219 -6.10 11.74 -1.98
N ALA A 220 -6.26 12.81 -1.20
CA ALA A 220 -6.86 14.06 -1.66
C ALA A 220 -6.02 14.74 -2.74
N ASN A 221 -4.69 14.74 -2.60
CA ASN A 221 -3.76 15.25 -3.60
C ASN A 221 -3.82 14.44 -4.90
N MET A 222 -3.95 13.12 -4.82
CA MET A 222 -4.14 12.26 -5.99
C MET A 222 -5.50 12.47 -6.67
N ALA A 223 -6.58 12.74 -5.90
CA ALA A 223 -7.90 13.02 -6.44
C ALA A 223 -8.02 14.41 -7.11
N HIS A 224 -7.18 15.37 -6.72
CA HIS A 224 -7.15 16.73 -7.27
C HIS A 224 -6.27 16.89 -8.52
N TYR A 225 -5.59 15.83 -8.97
CA TYR A 225 -4.81 15.85 -10.20
C TYR A 225 -5.75 15.89 -11.42
N ARG A 226 -6.23 17.07 -11.78
CA ARG A 226 -6.76 17.33 -13.13
C ARG A 226 -5.56 17.32 -14.07
N GLY A 227 -5.48 16.31 -14.93
CA GLY A 227 -4.47 16.27 -16.00
C GLY A 227 -4.44 17.59 -16.78
N PRO A 228 -3.36 17.88 -17.53
CA PRO A 228 -3.19 19.17 -18.20
C PRO A 228 -4.44 19.49 -19.02
N THR A 229 -5.17 20.50 -18.58
CA THR A 229 -6.27 21.07 -19.37
C THR A 229 -5.62 21.67 -20.60
N SER A 230 -5.78 21.00 -21.75
CA SER A 230 -5.33 21.56 -23.03
C SER A 230 -5.95 22.95 -23.23
N PRO A 231 -5.16 23.95 -23.66
CA PRO A 231 -5.69 25.24 -24.09
C PRO A 231 -6.56 25.12 -25.35
#